data_AF-A0A926LR39-F1
#
_entry.id   AF-A0A926LR39-F1
#
_cell.length_a   1.000
_cell.length_b   1.000
_cell.length_c   1.000
_cell.angle_alpha   90.00
_cell.angle_beta   90.00
_cell.angle_gamma   90.00
#
_symmetry.space_group_name_H-M   'P 1'
#
loop_
_entity.id
_entity.type
_entity.pdbx_description
1 polymer ?
#
loop_
_entity_poly.entity_id
_entity_poly.type
_entity_poly.pdbx_seq_one_letter_code
_entity_poly.pdbx_strand_id
1 'polypeptide(L)'
;WGLIRTAQTEHPGRFVLLDTDTTDLDRSDVLGLAVTGSEPQLALRKGSLLGARLVRSVDGRQIAGVGGFGAGTDWRIDALGGGTLDDVGKAENPRATRPLEEGEVRLQVRAAGLNFYDVAGALGLARFEDGLGAEGAGVVVETGPGVTRLDVGDRVFGGFPSAFAPLTIADERMVVRMPDEWEFEQAASVPAVFMTAYYGLRDLAGLKAGERVLIHAAAG
;
A
#
# COMPACT_ATOMS: atom_id res chain seq x y z
N TRP A 1 15.60 17.47 -14.16
CA TRP A 1 16.84 16.83 -13.67
C TRP A 1 17.85 16.50 -14.78
N GLY A 2 17.48 15.75 -15.83
CA GLY A 2 18.43 15.32 -16.88
C GLY A 2 19.23 16.44 -17.56
N LEU A 3 18.57 17.53 -17.94
CA LEU A 3 19.22 18.68 -18.60
C LEU A 3 20.36 19.30 -17.77
N ILE A 4 20.13 19.52 -16.47
CA ILE A 4 21.13 20.12 -15.58
C ILE A 4 22.31 19.17 -15.35
N ARG A 5 22.09 17.85 -15.32
CA ARG A 5 23.18 16.87 -15.23
C ARG A 5 24.11 16.92 -16.44
N THR A 6 23.56 17.11 -17.63
CA THR A 6 24.38 17.32 -18.84
C THR A 6 25.24 18.59 -18.72
N ALA A 7 24.63 19.72 -18.32
CA ALA A 7 25.36 20.97 -18.11
C ALA A 7 26.45 20.86 -17.02
N GLN A 8 26.22 20.09 -15.96
CA GLN A 8 27.22 19.81 -14.92
C GLN A 8 28.40 18.98 -15.43
N THR A 9 28.15 18.07 -16.37
CA THR A 9 29.18 17.24 -17.01
C THR A 9 30.05 18.09 -17.95
N GLU A 10 29.41 18.97 -18.73
CA GLU A 10 30.09 19.89 -19.65
C GLU A 10 30.82 21.04 -18.93
N HIS A 11 30.30 21.48 -17.78
CA HIS A 11 30.83 22.59 -17.00
C HIS A 11 30.96 22.25 -15.51
N PRO A 12 31.99 21.47 -15.12
CA PRO A 12 32.18 21.04 -13.73
C PRO A 12 32.31 22.21 -12.75
N GLY A 13 31.65 22.08 -11.58
CA GLY A 13 31.70 23.06 -10.50
C GLY A 13 30.93 24.37 -10.75
N ARG A 14 30.18 24.48 -11.85
CA ARG A 14 29.40 25.69 -12.19
C ARG A 14 27.95 25.64 -11.72
N PHE A 15 27.40 24.45 -11.54
CA PHE A 15 26.00 24.25 -11.22
C PHE A 15 25.85 23.22 -10.09
N VAL A 16 25.00 23.53 -9.12
CA VAL A 16 24.58 22.60 -8.06
C VAL A 16 23.05 22.54 -8.10
N LEU A 17 22.49 21.33 -8.03
CA LEU A 17 21.04 21.13 -8.02
C LEU A 17 20.61 20.75 -6.60
N LEU A 18 19.71 21.56 -6.03
CA LEU A 18 19.03 21.27 -4.78
C LEU A 18 17.55 21.00 -5.02
N ASP A 19 17.07 19.85 -4.57
CA ASP A 19 15.64 19.53 -4.47
C ASP A 19 15.19 19.68 -3.04
N THR A 20 14.11 20.41 -2.80
CA THR A 20 13.69 20.82 -1.46
C THR A 20 12.19 20.63 -1.29
N ASP A 21 11.78 20.18 -0.11
CA ASP A 21 10.38 20.10 0.32
C ASP A 21 9.87 21.43 0.92
N THR A 22 10.72 22.44 0.98
CA THR A 22 10.41 23.79 1.46
C THR A 22 10.84 24.86 0.46
N THR A 23 10.12 25.98 0.45
CA THR A 23 10.53 27.21 -0.25
C THR A 23 11.34 28.15 0.64
N ASP A 24 11.34 27.93 1.95
CA ASP A 24 12.01 28.75 2.94
C ASP A 24 13.40 28.17 3.22
N LEU A 25 14.33 28.43 2.30
CA LEU A 25 15.74 28.05 2.46
C LEU A 25 16.47 29.09 3.31
N ASP A 26 17.17 28.65 4.35
CA ASP A 26 17.94 29.54 5.20
C ASP A 26 19.43 29.61 4.78
N ARG A 27 20.21 30.45 5.48
CA ARG A 27 21.65 30.61 5.18
C ARG A 27 22.45 29.34 5.46
N SER A 28 22.05 28.51 6.42
CA SER A 28 22.70 27.23 6.74
C SER A 28 22.54 26.23 5.61
N ASP A 29 21.36 26.16 4.97
CA ASP A 29 21.11 25.28 3.83
C ASP A 29 22.03 25.63 2.64
N VAL A 30 22.15 26.94 2.36
CA VAL A 30 23.02 27.47 1.31
C VAL A 30 24.52 27.28 1.64
N LEU A 31 24.89 27.41 2.92
CA LEU A 31 26.25 27.11 3.40
C LEU A 31 26.58 25.62 3.29
N GLY A 32 25.62 24.73 3.58
CA GLY A 32 25.78 23.28 3.40
C GLY A 32 26.04 22.90 1.95
N LEU A 33 25.35 23.54 1.00
CA LEU A 33 25.64 23.41 -0.44
C LEU A 33 27.07 23.89 -0.80
N ALA A 34 27.53 24.99 -0.20
CA ALA A 34 28.86 25.55 -0.46
C ALA A 34 30.00 24.71 0.14
N VAL A 35 29.78 24.11 1.32
CA VAL A 35 30.77 23.27 2.02
C VAL A 35 30.87 21.87 1.42
N THR A 36 29.76 21.35 0.87
CA THR A 36 29.78 20.00 0.27
C THR A 36 30.55 19.92 -1.04
N GLY A 37 30.78 21.04 -1.75
CA GLY A 37 31.83 21.33 -2.76
C GLY A 37 32.00 20.38 -3.96
N SER A 38 31.96 19.07 -3.74
CA SER A 38 32.06 17.97 -4.69
C SER A 38 30.73 17.37 -5.09
N GLU A 39 29.63 17.75 -4.44
CA GLU A 39 28.32 17.13 -4.66
C GLU A 39 27.45 17.94 -5.64
N PRO A 40 27.29 17.48 -6.90
CA PRO A 40 26.55 18.24 -7.91
C PRO A 40 25.03 18.21 -7.66
N GLN A 41 24.54 17.29 -6.84
CA GLN A 41 23.11 17.06 -6.64
C GLN A 41 22.80 16.65 -5.21
N LEU A 42 21.91 17.40 -4.57
CA LEU A 42 21.46 17.20 -3.20
C LEU A 42 19.94 17.29 -3.10
N ALA A 43 19.37 16.65 -2.09
CA ALA A 43 18.00 16.86 -1.65
C ALA A 43 17.97 17.33 -0.20
N LEU A 44 17.26 18.43 0.09
CA LEU A 44 16.94 18.89 1.43
C LEU A 44 15.56 18.35 1.80
N ARG A 45 15.49 17.61 2.91
CA ARG A 45 14.22 17.09 3.45
C ARG A 45 14.21 17.34 4.94
N LYS A 46 13.24 18.11 5.43
CA LYS A 46 13.09 18.42 6.86
C LYS A 46 14.42 18.86 7.52
N GLY A 47 15.19 19.70 6.85
CA GLY A 47 16.49 20.21 7.34
C GLY A 47 17.69 19.26 7.19
N SER A 48 17.51 18.08 6.58
CA SER A 48 18.60 17.12 6.32
C SER A 48 19.01 17.12 4.84
N LEU A 49 20.32 17.26 4.58
CA LEU A 49 20.88 17.16 3.22
C LEU A 49 21.20 15.70 2.87
N LEU A 50 20.70 15.26 1.72
CA LEU A 50 20.84 13.91 1.19
C LEU A 50 21.57 13.94 -0.15
N GLY A 51 22.59 13.09 -0.31
CA GLY A 51 23.33 12.92 -1.56
C GLY A 51 22.86 11.68 -2.32
N ALA A 52 22.71 11.81 -3.65
CA ALA A 52 22.39 10.65 -4.50
C ALA A 52 23.65 9.81 -4.75
N ARG A 53 23.55 8.49 -4.53
CA ARG A 53 24.60 7.52 -4.85
C ARG A 53 24.00 6.38 -5.66
N LEU A 54 24.63 6.06 -6.78
CA LEU A 54 24.29 4.84 -7.50
C LEU A 54 24.94 3.67 -6.75
N VAL A 55 24.11 2.77 -6.25
CA VAL A 55 24.53 1.50 -5.69
C VAL A 55 24.03 0.38 -6.59
N ARG A 56 24.76 -0.74 -6.65
CA ARG A 56 24.20 -1.94 -7.27
C ARG A 56 22.96 -2.31 -6.48
N SER A 57 21.81 -2.39 -7.16
CA SER A 57 20.64 -3.01 -6.57
C SER A 57 21.04 -4.45 -6.23
N VAL A 58 21.05 -4.81 -4.96
CA VAL A 58 20.67 -6.17 -4.58
C VAL A 58 19.30 -6.39 -5.21
N ASP A 59 19.13 -7.45 -5.99
CA ASP A 59 18.06 -7.63 -6.98
C ASP A 59 16.80 -6.83 -6.68
N GLY A 60 16.47 -5.87 -7.55
CA GLY A 60 15.45 -4.80 -7.36
C GLY A 60 14.00 -5.26 -7.25
N ARG A 61 13.78 -6.47 -6.76
CA ARG A 61 12.51 -7.10 -6.37
C ARG A 61 12.54 -7.61 -4.93
N GLN A 62 13.65 -7.47 -4.21
CA GLN A 62 13.72 -7.83 -2.81
C GLN A 62 13.51 -6.60 -1.95
N ILE A 63 12.31 -6.51 -1.38
CA ILE A 63 12.18 -5.90 -0.05
C ILE A 63 13.00 -6.82 0.87
N ALA A 64 13.79 -6.29 1.81
CA ALA A 64 14.49 -7.15 2.77
C ALA A 64 13.47 -8.10 3.43
N GLY A 65 13.66 -9.41 3.31
CA GLY A 65 12.70 -10.43 3.79
C GLY A 65 11.59 -10.82 2.80
N VAL A 66 11.33 -10.04 1.74
CA VAL A 66 10.31 -10.32 0.72
C VAL A 66 10.95 -10.44 -0.67
N GLY A 67 11.42 -11.65 -0.99
CA GLY A 67 12.00 -12.02 -2.27
C GLY A 67 11.38 -13.30 -2.84
N GLY A 68 11.73 -13.65 -4.08
CA GLY A 68 11.28 -14.93 -4.66
C GLY A 68 9.79 -14.97 -4.99
N PHE A 69 9.20 -13.84 -5.36
CA PHE A 69 7.92 -13.80 -6.05
C PHE A 69 8.10 -14.41 -7.45
N GLY A 70 8.05 -15.74 -7.52
CA GLY A 70 7.97 -16.46 -8.79
C GLY A 70 6.63 -16.18 -9.48
N ALA A 71 6.38 -16.84 -10.61
CA ALA A 71 5.10 -16.73 -11.32
C ALA A 71 3.91 -17.39 -10.58
N GLY A 72 4.15 -18.03 -9.43
CA GLY A 72 3.11 -18.65 -8.60
C GLY A 72 2.16 -17.63 -7.98
N THR A 73 0.94 -18.08 -7.67
CA THR A 73 -0.13 -17.28 -7.07
C THR A 73 -0.52 -17.75 -5.67
N ASP A 74 0.17 -18.76 -5.16
CA ASP A 74 -0.04 -19.47 -3.89
C ASP A 74 0.78 -18.84 -2.74
N TRP A 75 0.94 -17.52 -2.74
CA TRP A 75 1.67 -16.80 -1.71
C TRP A 75 0.91 -15.57 -1.24
N ARG A 76 1.30 -15.06 -0.07
CA ARG A 76 0.86 -13.77 0.47
C ARG A 76 2.03 -13.08 1.17
N ILE A 77 1.90 -11.78 1.44
CA ILE A 77 2.77 -11.04 2.34
C ILE A 77 2.15 -11.11 3.73
N ASP A 78 2.95 -11.49 4.72
CA ASP A 78 2.49 -11.67 6.09
C ASP A 78 3.62 -11.39 7.11
N ALA A 79 3.26 -11.32 8.39
CA ALA A 79 4.22 -11.21 9.49
C ALA A 79 4.78 -12.59 9.85
N LEU A 80 6.09 -12.79 9.73
CA LEU A 80 6.76 -14.08 9.97
C LEU A 80 7.10 -14.35 11.45
N GLY A 81 6.58 -13.51 12.36
CA GLY A 81 6.53 -13.80 13.80
C GLY A 81 7.62 -13.17 14.68
N GLY A 82 8.53 -12.36 14.15
CA GLY A 82 9.56 -11.69 14.96
C GLY A 82 9.14 -10.36 15.62
N GLY A 83 7.91 -9.88 15.35
CA GLY A 83 7.36 -8.68 16.00
C GLY A 83 8.01 -7.37 15.56
N THR A 84 8.77 -7.40 14.48
CA THR A 84 9.35 -6.21 13.84
C THR A 84 8.89 -6.13 12.38
N LEU A 85 9.03 -4.94 11.78
CA LEU A 85 8.73 -4.78 10.36
C LEU A 85 9.72 -5.51 9.45
N ASP A 86 10.92 -5.84 9.94
CA ASP A 86 11.91 -6.63 9.20
C ASP A 86 11.48 -8.09 9.02
N ASP A 87 10.51 -8.55 9.82
CA ASP A 87 9.95 -9.90 9.74
C ASP A 87 8.74 -9.98 8.81
N VAL A 88 8.35 -8.89 8.14
CA VAL A 88 7.33 -8.94 7.09
C VAL A 88 7.93 -9.60 5.86
N GLY A 89 7.30 -10.67 5.40
CA GLY A 89 7.88 -11.57 4.41
C GLY A 89 6.85 -12.31 3.57
N LYS A 90 7.35 -13.07 2.60
CA LYS A 90 6.53 -13.95 1.78
C LYS A 90 6.14 -15.19 2.60
N ALA A 91 4.85 -15.48 2.70
CA ALA A 91 4.29 -16.68 3.28
C ALA A 91 3.51 -17.49 2.24
N GLU A 92 3.31 -18.78 2.49
CA GLU A 92 2.43 -19.62 1.66
C GLU A 92 0.97 -19.20 1.82
N ASN A 93 0.20 -19.30 0.74
CA ASN A 93 -1.24 -19.03 0.73
C ASN A 93 -2.00 -20.19 0.06
N PRO A 94 -2.08 -21.36 0.73
CA PRO A 94 -2.82 -22.51 0.20
C PRO A 94 -4.33 -22.23 0.08
N ARG A 95 -4.85 -21.23 0.81
CA ARG A 95 -6.26 -20.83 0.71
C ARG A 95 -6.59 -20.25 -0.67
N ALA A 96 -5.66 -19.55 -1.32
CA ALA A 96 -5.91 -18.94 -2.62
C ALA A 96 -6.29 -19.96 -3.71
N THR A 97 -5.84 -21.21 -3.58
CA THR A 97 -5.95 -22.24 -4.64
C THR A 97 -6.87 -23.40 -4.28
N ARG A 98 -7.43 -23.45 -3.07
CA ARG A 98 -8.45 -24.47 -2.73
C ARG A 98 -9.71 -24.29 -3.58
N PRO A 99 -10.51 -25.34 -3.83
CA PRO A 99 -11.80 -25.22 -4.50
C PRO A 99 -12.72 -24.18 -3.81
N LEU A 100 -13.55 -23.49 -4.61
CA LEU A 100 -14.52 -22.54 -4.09
C LEU A 100 -15.71 -23.25 -3.44
N GLU A 101 -16.14 -22.71 -2.29
CA GLU A 101 -17.35 -23.10 -1.60
C GLU A 101 -18.55 -22.26 -2.09
N GLU A 102 -19.74 -22.56 -1.57
CA GLU A 102 -20.96 -21.83 -1.93
C GLU A 102 -20.85 -20.35 -1.54
N GLY A 103 -21.19 -19.46 -2.48
CA GLY A 103 -21.14 -18.00 -2.28
C GLY A 103 -19.73 -17.39 -2.37
N GLU A 104 -18.70 -18.18 -2.68
CA GLU A 104 -17.33 -17.68 -2.78
C GLU A 104 -16.93 -17.30 -4.21
N VAL A 105 -16.10 -16.27 -4.33
CA VAL A 105 -15.46 -15.86 -5.57
C VAL A 105 -13.95 -15.82 -5.40
N ARG A 106 -13.22 -16.23 -6.44
CA ARG A 106 -11.77 -16.06 -6.48
C ARG A 106 -11.42 -14.76 -7.16
N LEU A 107 -10.56 -13.98 -6.52
CA LEU A 107 -10.15 -12.66 -6.99
C LEU A 107 -8.67 -12.66 -7.33
N GLN A 108 -8.33 -12.19 -8.54
CA GLN A 108 -7.00 -11.70 -8.83
C GLN A 108 -6.88 -10.28 -8.26
N VAL A 109 -6.14 -10.14 -7.17
CA VAL A 109 -5.98 -8.85 -6.48
C VAL A 109 -5.09 -7.93 -7.32
N ARG A 110 -5.50 -6.67 -7.43
CA ARG A 110 -4.80 -5.63 -8.19
C ARG A 110 -4.25 -4.54 -7.29
N ALA A 111 -4.97 -4.22 -6.22
CA ALA A 111 -4.54 -3.33 -5.16
C ALA A 111 -5.18 -3.77 -3.83
N ALA A 112 -4.51 -3.47 -2.71
CA ALA A 112 -5.00 -3.76 -1.37
C ALA A 112 -4.83 -2.54 -0.47
N GLY A 113 -5.78 -2.32 0.43
CA GLY A 113 -5.71 -1.26 1.42
C GLY A 113 -4.78 -1.67 2.57
N LEU A 114 -3.93 -0.74 3.02
CA LEU A 114 -3.08 -0.93 4.20
C LEU A 114 -3.65 -0.10 5.34
N ASN A 115 -3.99 -0.77 6.44
CA ASN A 115 -4.61 -0.17 7.60
C ASN A 115 -3.71 -0.24 8.83
N PHE A 116 -4.07 0.52 9.87
CA PHE A 116 -3.33 0.49 11.13
C PHE A 116 -3.34 -0.88 11.81
N TYR A 117 -4.41 -1.68 11.63
CA TYR A 117 -4.45 -3.03 12.17
C TYR A 117 -3.40 -3.94 11.52
N ASP A 118 -3.06 -3.74 10.24
CA ASP A 118 -1.98 -4.49 9.57
C ASP A 118 -0.62 -4.17 10.21
N VAL A 119 -0.38 -2.89 10.51
CA VAL A 119 0.85 -2.45 11.20
C VAL A 119 0.92 -3.05 12.60
N ALA A 120 -0.20 -3.05 13.33
CA ALA A 120 -0.28 -3.68 14.64
C ALA A 120 -0.04 -5.20 14.57
N GLY A 121 -0.55 -5.86 13.52
CA GLY A 121 -0.28 -7.28 13.24
C GLY A 121 1.19 -7.55 12.96
N ALA A 122 1.82 -6.75 12.09
CA ALA A 122 3.24 -6.87 11.75
C ALA A 122 4.17 -6.68 12.96
N LEU A 123 3.84 -5.75 13.85
CA LEU A 123 4.59 -5.49 15.08
C LEU A 123 4.27 -6.49 16.22
N GLY A 124 3.42 -7.49 15.97
CA GLY A 124 3.02 -8.49 16.97
C GLY A 124 2.16 -7.94 18.12
N LEU A 125 1.57 -6.75 17.95
CA LEU A 125 0.68 -6.12 18.94
C LEU A 125 -0.73 -6.74 18.90
N ALA A 126 -1.11 -7.37 17.78
CA ALA A 126 -2.34 -8.12 17.60
C ALA A 126 -2.09 -9.36 16.73
N ARG A 127 -2.92 -10.40 16.86
CA ARG A 127 -2.88 -11.59 16.02
C ARG A 127 -4.20 -11.76 15.29
N PHE A 128 -4.13 -11.97 13.97
CA PHE A 128 -5.27 -12.18 13.10
C PHE A 128 -5.14 -13.55 12.44
N GLU A 129 -6.18 -14.39 12.52
CA GLU A 129 -6.16 -15.74 11.96
C GLU A 129 -6.00 -15.74 10.43
N ASP A 130 -6.53 -14.71 9.78
CA ASP A 130 -6.55 -14.55 8.34
C ASP A 130 -5.29 -13.90 7.74
N GLY A 131 -4.30 -13.57 8.59
CA GLY A 131 -3.07 -12.87 8.19
C GLY A 131 -3.29 -11.38 7.93
N LEU A 132 -2.27 -10.72 7.37
CA LEU A 132 -2.34 -9.31 6.97
C LEU A 132 -3.21 -9.09 5.72
N GLY A 133 -3.79 -7.89 5.62
CA GLY A 133 -4.64 -7.45 4.52
C GLY A 133 -6.08 -7.97 4.62
N ALA A 134 -7.02 -7.06 4.83
CA ALA A 134 -8.44 -7.34 5.04
C ALA A 134 -9.34 -6.65 4.01
N GLU A 135 -8.75 -5.94 3.04
CA GLU A 135 -9.49 -5.28 1.98
C GLU A 135 -8.66 -5.10 0.71
N GLY A 136 -9.36 -4.94 -0.39
CA GLY A 136 -8.72 -4.54 -1.63
C GLY A 136 -9.67 -4.45 -2.80
N ALA A 137 -9.07 -4.37 -3.99
CA ALA A 137 -9.75 -4.36 -5.26
C ALA A 137 -9.06 -5.30 -6.25
N GLY A 138 -9.86 -5.97 -7.08
CA GLY A 138 -9.40 -7.01 -7.95
C GLY A 138 -10.39 -7.38 -9.04
N VAL A 139 -10.09 -8.45 -9.75
CA VAL A 139 -10.94 -9.00 -10.82
C VAL A 139 -11.38 -10.40 -10.42
N VAL A 140 -12.67 -10.69 -10.58
CA VAL A 140 -13.20 -12.04 -10.38
C VAL A 140 -12.63 -12.96 -11.46
N VAL A 141 -11.97 -14.05 -11.06
CA VAL A 141 -11.39 -15.04 -11.98
C VAL A 141 -12.08 -16.40 -11.93
N GLU A 142 -12.85 -16.66 -10.87
CA GLU A 142 -13.69 -17.86 -10.74
C GLU A 142 -14.84 -17.59 -9.77
N THR A 143 -16.00 -18.20 -10.02
CA THR A 143 -17.20 -18.12 -9.18
C THR A 143 -17.55 -19.50 -8.65
N GLY A 144 -17.83 -19.59 -7.35
CA GLY A 144 -18.27 -20.81 -6.68
C GLY A 144 -19.76 -21.09 -6.89
N PRO A 145 -20.27 -22.23 -6.40
CA PRO A 145 -21.69 -22.54 -6.40
C PRO A 145 -22.52 -21.44 -5.74
N GLY A 146 -23.75 -21.19 -6.23
CA GLY A 146 -24.68 -20.25 -5.60
C GLY A 146 -24.35 -18.76 -5.79
N VAL A 147 -23.17 -18.41 -6.33
CA VAL A 147 -22.83 -17.04 -6.71
C VAL A 147 -23.75 -16.58 -7.85
N THR A 148 -24.45 -15.49 -7.62
CA THR A 148 -25.42 -14.94 -8.60
C THR A 148 -25.24 -13.45 -8.83
N ARG A 149 -24.47 -12.76 -7.98
CA ARG A 149 -24.33 -11.31 -8.06
C ARG A 149 -23.14 -10.86 -8.89
N LEU A 150 -22.22 -11.76 -9.21
CA LEU A 150 -20.92 -11.47 -9.82
C LEU A 150 -20.59 -12.49 -10.91
N ASP A 151 -19.91 -12.03 -11.96
CA ASP A 151 -19.43 -12.85 -13.05
C ASP A 151 -17.90 -12.79 -13.17
N VAL A 152 -17.30 -13.80 -13.80
CA VAL A 152 -15.87 -13.78 -14.14
C VAL A 152 -15.58 -12.57 -15.04
N GLY A 153 -14.54 -11.82 -14.70
CA GLY A 153 -14.16 -10.56 -15.35
C GLY A 153 -14.66 -9.31 -14.65
N ASP A 154 -15.61 -9.43 -13.71
CA ASP A 154 -16.09 -8.28 -12.94
C ASP A 154 -14.93 -7.66 -12.13
N ARG A 155 -14.79 -6.33 -12.24
CA ARG A 155 -13.92 -5.53 -11.36
C ARG A 155 -14.68 -5.33 -10.05
N VAL A 156 -14.07 -5.69 -8.93
CA VAL A 156 -14.71 -5.65 -7.60
C VAL A 156 -13.79 -5.05 -6.56
N PHE A 157 -14.38 -4.51 -5.50
CA PHE A 157 -13.67 -4.07 -4.30
C PHE A 157 -14.50 -4.39 -3.05
N GLY A 158 -13.85 -4.56 -1.90
CA GLY A 158 -14.51 -4.91 -0.65
C GLY A 158 -13.58 -5.45 0.42
N GLY A 159 -14.17 -6.07 1.45
CA GLY A 159 -13.44 -6.66 2.57
C GLY A 159 -13.22 -8.17 2.36
N PHE A 160 -11.98 -8.62 2.41
CA PHE A 160 -11.62 -10.03 2.28
C PHE A 160 -10.22 -10.32 2.85
N PRO A 161 -10.00 -11.52 3.38
CA PRO A 161 -8.75 -11.86 4.04
C PRO A 161 -7.57 -12.01 3.07
N SER A 162 -6.36 -11.91 3.61
CA SER A 162 -5.11 -12.12 2.87
C SER A 162 -5.02 -11.28 1.58
N ALA A 163 -5.48 -10.03 1.63
CA ALA A 163 -5.51 -9.15 0.46
C ALA A 163 -4.10 -8.79 -0.05
N PHE A 164 -3.06 -8.92 0.77
CA PHE A 164 -1.66 -8.77 0.32
C PHE A 164 -1.15 -10.03 -0.39
N ALA A 165 -1.89 -10.50 -1.38
CA ALA A 165 -1.63 -11.69 -2.18
C ALA A 165 -1.99 -11.42 -3.65
N PRO A 166 -1.44 -12.14 -4.63
CA PRO A 166 -1.87 -12.02 -6.03
C PRO A 166 -3.26 -12.63 -6.27
N LEU A 167 -3.68 -13.55 -5.41
CA LEU A 167 -4.92 -14.31 -5.52
C LEU A 167 -5.51 -14.53 -4.13
N THR A 168 -6.82 -14.35 -3.99
CA THR A 168 -7.53 -14.64 -2.74
C THR A 168 -8.95 -15.13 -3.02
N ILE A 169 -9.62 -15.64 -1.98
CA ILE A 169 -11.02 -16.04 -2.02
C ILE A 169 -11.81 -15.10 -1.12
N ALA A 170 -12.90 -14.56 -1.65
CA ALA A 170 -13.81 -13.66 -0.95
C ALA A 170 -15.25 -14.22 -0.98
N ASP A 171 -16.05 -13.85 0.02
CA ASP A 171 -17.49 -14.05 0.01
C ASP A 171 -18.14 -12.99 -0.91
N GLU A 172 -19.03 -13.40 -1.83
CA GLU A 172 -19.66 -12.48 -2.79
C GLU A 172 -20.46 -11.34 -2.12
N ARG A 173 -20.86 -11.52 -0.85
CA ARG A 173 -21.60 -10.53 -0.06
C ARG A 173 -20.69 -9.45 0.51
N MET A 174 -19.39 -9.72 0.62
CA MET A 174 -18.40 -8.82 1.20
C MET A 174 -17.69 -7.95 0.15
N VAL A 175 -18.02 -8.15 -1.13
CA VAL A 175 -17.50 -7.36 -2.25
C VAL A 175 -18.63 -6.79 -3.09
N VAL A 176 -18.32 -5.70 -3.80
CA VAL A 176 -19.24 -5.05 -4.73
C VAL A 176 -18.54 -4.76 -6.04
N ARG A 177 -19.31 -4.65 -7.12
CA ARG A 177 -18.77 -4.20 -8.41
C ARG A 177 -18.19 -2.81 -8.28
N MET A 178 -17.02 -2.63 -8.87
CA MET A 178 -16.30 -1.38 -8.90
C MET A 178 -16.88 -0.47 -9.98
N PRO A 179 -17.08 0.84 -9.72
CA PRO A 179 -17.44 1.81 -10.75
C PRO A 179 -16.38 1.83 -11.87
N ASP A 180 -16.82 2.05 -13.11
CA ASP A 180 -15.94 1.98 -14.29
C ASP A 180 -14.83 3.03 -14.24
N GLU A 181 -15.13 4.21 -13.70
CA GLU A 181 -14.23 5.36 -13.62
C GLU A 181 -13.17 5.26 -12.52
N TRP A 182 -13.21 4.21 -11.68
CA TRP A 182 -12.28 4.07 -10.57
C TRP A 182 -11.05 3.29 -10.98
N GLU A 183 -9.90 3.71 -10.47
CA GLU A 183 -8.68 2.91 -10.47
C GLU A 183 -8.69 1.91 -9.30
N PHE A 184 -7.96 0.80 -9.43
CA PHE A 184 -7.95 -0.24 -8.39
C PHE A 184 -7.41 0.29 -7.06
N GLU A 185 -6.38 1.14 -7.10
CA GLU A 185 -5.78 1.77 -5.92
C GLU A 185 -6.78 2.66 -5.19
N GLN A 186 -7.57 3.42 -5.96
CA GLN A 186 -8.64 4.24 -5.40
C GLN A 186 -9.70 3.36 -4.74
N ALA A 187 -10.16 2.32 -5.44
CA ALA A 187 -11.19 1.41 -4.92
C ALA A 187 -10.73 0.66 -3.66
N ALA A 188 -9.48 0.20 -3.62
CA ALA A 188 -8.91 -0.52 -2.49
C ALA A 188 -8.80 0.34 -1.20
N SER A 189 -8.81 1.67 -1.31
CA SER A 189 -8.73 2.59 -0.17
C SER A 189 -10.07 2.84 0.55
N VAL A 190 -11.17 2.30 0.02
CA VAL A 190 -12.53 2.66 0.45
C VAL A 190 -13.13 1.70 1.50
N PRO A 191 -13.07 0.37 1.37
CA PRO A 191 -13.96 -0.54 2.10
C PRO A 191 -13.92 -0.37 3.63
N ALA A 192 -12.78 -0.52 4.27
CA ALA A 192 -12.61 -0.58 5.72
C ALA A 192 -12.93 0.77 6.36
N VAL A 193 -12.37 1.85 5.83
CA VAL A 193 -12.51 3.19 6.43
C VAL A 193 -13.95 3.71 6.29
N PHE A 194 -14.58 3.57 5.12
CA PHE A 194 -15.94 4.04 4.92
C PHE A 194 -16.98 3.12 5.57
N MET A 195 -16.77 1.80 5.58
CA MET A 195 -17.66 0.88 6.28
C MET A 195 -17.60 1.11 7.79
N THR A 196 -16.42 1.35 8.36
CA THR A 196 -16.26 1.69 9.78
C THR A 196 -16.96 3.00 10.12
N ALA A 197 -16.76 4.04 9.30
CA ALA A 197 -17.41 5.33 9.52
C ALA A 197 -18.94 5.22 9.39
N TYR A 198 -19.43 4.54 8.36
CA TYR A 198 -20.86 4.35 8.14
C TYR A 198 -21.49 3.55 9.27
N TYR A 199 -20.97 2.37 9.59
CA TYR A 199 -21.52 1.52 10.63
C TYR A 199 -21.46 2.21 12.00
N GLY A 200 -20.33 2.82 12.34
CA GLY A 200 -20.15 3.52 13.61
C GLY A 200 -21.06 4.74 13.77
N LEU A 201 -21.11 5.63 12.77
CA LEU A 201 -21.86 6.88 12.88
C LEU A 201 -23.35 6.71 12.60
N ARG A 202 -23.72 5.86 11.63
CA ARG A 202 -25.11 5.69 11.23
C ARG A 202 -25.81 4.59 12.02
N ASP A 203 -25.25 3.38 12.05
CA ASP A 203 -25.98 2.21 12.55
C ASP A 203 -25.86 2.07 14.06
N LEU A 204 -24.67 2.33 14.63
CA LEU A 204 -24.45 2.28 16.08
C LEU A 204 -24.83 3.59 16.78
N ALA A 205 -24.28 4.72 16.33
CA ALA A 205 -24.51 6.01 17.00
C ALA A 205 -25.86 6.64 16.60
N GLY A 206 -26.42 6.28 15.45
CA GLY A 206 -27.68 6.85 14.98
C GLY A 206 -27.63 8.34 14.63
N LEU A 207 -26.44 8.88 14.34
CA LEU A 207 -26.15 10.31 14.20
C LEU A 207 -27.16 11.04 13.30
N LYS A 208 -27.65 12.20 13.75
CA LYS A 208 -28.63 13.04 13.06
C LYS A 208 -28.05 14.40 12.68
N ALA A 209 -28.70 15.04 11.71
CA ALA A 209 -28.35 16.40 11.30
C ALA A 209 -28.46 17.38 12.48
N GLY A 210 -27.45 18.25 12.64
CA GLY A 210 -27.37 19.22 13.75
C GLY A 210 -26.63 18.71 14.99
N GLU A 211 -26.32 17.41 15.07
CA GLU A 211 -25.49 16.86 16.15
C GLU A 211 -24.00 17.13 15.92
N ARG A 212 -23.22 17.10 17.00
CA ARG A 212 -21.77 17.35 16.97
C ARG A 212 -21.04 16.03 17.21
N VAL A 213 -20.03 15.77 16.39
CA VAL A 213 -19.15 14.59 16.50
C VAL A 213 -17.71 15.04 16.73
N LEU A 214 -17.00 14.34 17.61
CA LEU A 214 -15.56 14.49 17.77
C LEU A 214 -14.87 13.41 16.94
N ILE A 215 -14.07 13.82 15.95
CA ILE A 215 -13.29 12.92 15.11
C ILE A 215 -11.82 13.07 15.47
N HIS A 216 -11.23 12.00 16.03
CA HIS A 216 -9.79 11.93 16.24
C HIS A 216 -9.08 11.48 14.96
N ALA A 217 -7.81 11.86 14.80
CA ALA A 217 -6.99 11.50 13.64
C ALA A 217 -7.64 11.83 12.27
N ALA A 218 -8.27 13.01 12.15
CA ALA A 218 -9.10 13.38 10.99
C ALA A 218 -8.38 13.44 9.62
N ALA A 219 -7.04 13.37 9.59
CA ALA A 219 -6.25 13.32 8.35
C ALA A 219 -5.74 11.89 8.01
N GLY A 220 -6.12 10.90 8.81
CA GLY A 220 -5.80 9.49 8.59
C GLY A 220 -6.75 8.79 7.64
#